data_AF-A0A6L4Z4D7-F1
#
_entry.id   AF-A0A6L4Z4D7-F1
#
_cell.length_a   1.000
_cell.length_b   1.000
_cell.length_c   1.000
_cell.angle_alpha   90.00
_cell.angle_beta   90.00
_cell.angle_gamma   90.00
#
_symmetry.space_group_name_H-M   'P 1'
#
loop_
_entity.id
_entity.type
_entity.pdbx_description
1 polymer ?
#
loop_
_entity_poly.entity_id
_entity_poly.type
_entity_poly.pdbx_seq_one_letter_code
_entity_poly.pdbx_strand_id
1 'polypeptide(L)'
;MEILQIDIAEALRDIFVYSQSAPLIFTRFFFWAFFAIVLLGYSLIYKNKNRSIRAGYLFVLSIFFYYKSSGFFFFLVLFSITLDYFVGKWIYHSKNPLKRKLLLASTILINLTVLAYFKYSYFFFDSLNFLLDTDFKVVNHAANLANLSLGTHFDIDRILLPVG
;
A
#
# COMPACT_ATOMS: atom_id res chain seq x y z
N MET A 1 -33.30 0.12 29.20
CA MET A 1 -31.92 0.63 29.33
C MET A 1 -31.01 -0.38 28.65
N GLU A 2 -31.05 -0.43 27.31
CA GLU A 2 -30.39 -1.50 26.53
C GLU A 2 -30.19 -1.13 25.04
N ILE A 3 -30.22 0.18 24.71
CA ILE A 3 -30.17 0.67 23.32
C ILE A 3 -28.84 1.40 23.01
N LEU A 4 -27.94 1.54 23.99
CA LEU A 4 -26.71 2.34 23.87
C LEU A 4 -25.42 1.54 23.68
N GLN A 5 -25.49 0.21 23.60
CA GLN A 5 -24.29 -0.64 23.63
C GLN A 5 -23.87 -1.21 22.27
N ILE A 6 -24.70 -1.08 21.23
CA ILE A 6 -24.45 -1.68 19.89
C ILE A 6 -23.72 -0.70 18.94
N ASP A 7 -23.84 0.61 19.14
CA ASP A 7 -23.38 1.59 18.13
C ASP A 7 -21.86 1.85 18.14
N ILE A 8 -21.20 1.77 19.30
CA ILE A 8 -19.78 2.11 19.42
C ILE A 8 -18.90 1.01 18.82
N ALA A 9 -19.25 -0.26 19.03
CA ALA A 9 -18.48 -1.38 18.50
C ALA A 9 -18.58 -1.45 16.96
N GLU A 10 -19.76 -1.19 16.39
CA GLU A 10 -19.95 -1.10 14.94
C GLU A 10 -19.28 0.13 14.33
N ALA A 11 -19.39 1.30 14.96
CA ALA A 11 -18.68 2.50 14.52
C ALA A 11 -17.16 2.34 14.57
N LEU A 12 -16.63 1.72 15.64
CA LEU A 12 -15.20 1.38 15.74
C LEU A 12 -14.81 0.35 14.68
N ARG A 13 -15.66 -0.64 14.40
CA ARG A 13 -15.41 -1.62 13.35
C ARG A 13 -15.35 -0.96 11.98
N ASP A 14 -16.25 -0.04 11.64
CA ASP A 14 -16.20 0.71 10.39
C ASP A 14 -14.96 1.62 10.29
N ILE A 15 -14.55 2.22 11.42
CA ILE A 15 -13.34 3.04 11.49
C ILE A 15 -12.06 2.22 11.32
N PHE A 16 -12.01 0.96 11.77
CA PHE A 16 -10.79 0.14 11.72
C PHE A 16 -10.77 -0.89 10.58
N VAL A 17 -11.92 -1.40 10.14
CA VAL A 17 -12.02 -2.43 9.09
C VAL A 17 -12.08 -1.77 7.71
N TYR A 18 -11.23 -2.22 6.80
CA TYR A 18 -11.25 -1.75 5.41
C TYR A 18 -12.62 -1.99 4.77
N SER A 19 -13.18 -0.94 4.14
CA SER A 19 -14.41 -1.01 3.36
C SER A 19 -14.14 -0.52 1.94
N GLN A 20 -14.45 -1.34 0.94
CA GLN A 20 -14.27 -1.01 -0.47
C GLN A 20 -15.18 0.15 -0.93
N SER A 21 -16.30 0.40 -0.24
CA SER A 21 -17.27 1.45 -0.60
C SER A 21 -16.86 2.86 -0.16
N ALA A 22 -15.93 2.98 0.78
CA ALA A 22 -15.44 4.25 1.31
C ALA A 22 -13.92 4.25 1.54
N PRO A 23 -13.10 4.14 0.48
CA PRO A 23 -11.65 4.22 0.62
C PRO A 23 -11.25 5.60 1.14
N LEU A 24 -10.22 5.62 1.97
CA LEU A 24 -9.72 6.85 2.59
C LEU A 24 -8.83 7.60 1.58
N ILE A 25 -9.47 8.29 0.64
CA ILE A 25 -8.85 9.07 -0.44
C ILE A 25 -8.90 10.57 -0.16
N PHE A 26 -7.96 11.33 -0.74
CA PHE A 26 -7.77 12.77 -0.51
C PHE A 26 -9.01 13.64 -0.77
N THR A 27 -9.89 13.19 -1.66
CA THR A 27 -11.12 13.91 -2.05
C THR A 27 -12.27 13.75 -1.06
N ARG A 28 -12.17 12.82 -0.10
CA ARG A 28 -13.22 12.58 0.89
C ARG A 28 -12.98 13.34 2.18
N PHE A 29 -14.06 13.82 2.79
CA PHE A 29 -14.02 14.53 4.08
C PHE A 29 -13.32 13.74 5.19
N PHE A 30 -13.52 12.41 5.22
CA PHE A 30 -12.86 11.52 6.17
C PHE A 30 -11.33 11.58 6.14
N PHE A 31 -10.72 11.86 4.98
CA PHE A 31 -9.26 12.06 4.90
C PHE A 31 -8.82 13.28 5.70
N TRP A 32 -9.53 14.41 5.54
CA TRP A 32 -9.19 15.66 6.23
C TRP A 32 -9.38 15.56 7.75
N ALA A 33 -10.42 14.84 8.19
CA ALA A 33 -10.62 14.53 9.60
C ALA A 33 -9.49 13.65 10.16
N PHE A 34 -9.15 12.56 9.46
CA PHE A 34 -8.01 11.71 9.82
C PHE A 34 -6.71 12.52 9.87
N PHE A 35 -6.43 13.31 8.84
CA PHE A 35 -5.24 14.14 8.73
C PHE A 35 -5.14 15.17 9.88
N ALA A 36 -6.24 15.81 10.24
CA ALA A 36 -6.30 16.72 11.38
C ALA A 36 -5.94 16.00 12.69
N ILE A 37 -6.49 14.80 12.94
CA ILE A 37 -6.15 13.99 14.12
C ILE A 37 -4.67 13.60 14.11
N VAL A 38 -4.14 13.18 12.96
CA VAL A 38 -2.72 12.84 12.80
C VAL A 38 -1.84 14.03 13.14
N LEU A 39 -2.17 15.23 12.66
CA LEU A 39 -1.43 16.46 12.95
C LEU A 39 -1.54 16.88 14.42
N LEU A 40 -2.71 16.74 15.04
CA LEU A 40 -2.90 17.00 16.47
C LEU A 40 -2.03 16.06 17.32
N GLY A 41 -2.06 14.75 17.04
CA GLY A 41 -1.19 13.79 17.72
C GLY A 41 0.29 14.06 17.43
N TYR A 42 0.64 14.49 16.21
CA TYR A 42 2.00 14.88 15.87
C TYR A 42 2.45 16.10 16.69
N SER A 43 1.59 17.09 16.92
CA SER A 43 1.88 18.26 17.77
C SER A 43 2.25 17.88 19.20
N LEU A 44 1.60 16.85 19.76
CA LEU A 44 1.92 16.33 21.09
C LEU A 44 3.30 15.65 21.11
N ILE A 45 3.61 14.87 20.09
CA ILE A 45 4.87 14.12 19.98
C ILE A 45 6.03 15.04 19.52
N TYR A 46 5.72 16.16 18.87
CA TYR A 46 6.70 17.11 18.35
C TYR A 46 7.59 17.69 19.46
N LYS A 47 7.04 17.86 20.67
CA LYS A 47 7.79 18.31 21.86
C LYS A 47 8.87 17.31 22.30
N ASN A 48 8.83 16.07 21.84
CA ASN A 48 9.82 15.07 22.15
C ASN A 48 11.09 15.25 21.29
N LYS A 49 12.27 15.38 21.94
CA LYS A 49 13.55 15.51 21.24
C LYS A 49 13.91 14.27 20.40
N ASN A 50 13.37 13.11 20.75
CA ASN A 50 13.68 11.85 20.07
C ASN A 50 13.12 11.81 18.64
N ARG A 51 14.01 11.90 17.64
CA ARG A 51 13.65 11.84 16.22
C ARG A 51 13.00 10.51 15.82
N SER A 52 13.45 9.40 16.41
CA SER A 52 12.92 8.07 16.11
C SER A 52 11.45 7.89 16.48
N ILE A 53 10.99 8.52 17.57
CA ILE A 53 9.60 8.44 18.02
C ILE A 53 8.68 9.18 17.04
N ARG A 54 9.11 10.37 16.58
CA ARG A 54 8.38 11.15 15.57
C ARG A 54 8.29 10.39 14.24
N ALA A 55 9.40 9.80 13.80
CA ALA A 55 9.44 8.99 12.58
C ALA A 55 8.56 7.74 12.70
N GLY A 56 8.62 7.03 13.82
CA GLY A 56 7.79 5.85 14.09
C GLY A 56 6.29 6.17 14.12
N TYR A 57 5.90 7.27 14.75
CA TYR A 57 4.51 7.73 14.77
C TYR A 57 3.98 7.97 13.36
N LEU A 58 4.71 8.75 12.54
CA LEU A 58 4.32 9.01 11.16
C LEU A 58 4.30 7.73 10.33
N PHE A 59 5.26 6.84 10.51
CA PHE A 59 5.34 5.57 9.79
C PHE A 59 4.13 4.67 10.08
N VAL A 60 3.75 4.51 11.35
CA VAL A 60 2.57 3.69 11.73
C VAL A 60 1.30 4.28 11.12
N LEU A 61 1.14 5.61 11.17
CA LEU A 61 -0.03 6.27 10.59
C LEU A 61 -0.05 6.21 9.06
N SER A 62 1.10 6.28 8.41
CA SER A 62 1.21 6.05 6.96
C SER A 62 0.80 4.63 6.60
N ILE A 63 1.26 3.61 7.34
CA ILE A 63 0.83 2.22 7.10
C ILE A 63 -0.68 2.07 7.28
N PHE A 64 -1.24 2.63 8.36
CA PHE A 64 -2.68 2.60 8.61
C PHE A 64 -3.46 3.29 7.47
N PHE A 65 -3.01 4.45 7.02
CA PHE A 65 -3.58 5.16 5.89
C PHE A 65 -3.54 4.31 4.61
N TYR A 66 -2.41 3.70 4.27
CA TYR A 66 -2.28 2.84 3.09
C TYR A 66 -3.17 1.60 3.16
N TYR A 67 -3.30 0.98 4.34
CA TYR A 67 -4.23 -0.12 4.56
C TYR A 67 -5.68 0.30 4.30
N LYS A 68 -6.11 1.45 4.82
CA LYS A 68 -7.46 1.98 4.63
C LYS A 68 -7.74 2.49 3.21
N SER A 69 -6.72 2.95 2.50
CA SER A 69 -6.85 3.43 1.11
C SER A 69 -6.87 2.27 0.11
N SER A 70 -5.93 1.34 0.23
CA SER A 70 -5.63 0.36 -0.82
C SER A 70 -5.92 -1.09 -0.44
N GLY A 71 -6.50 -1.35 0.74
CA GLY A 71 -6.79 -2.69 1.23
C GLY A 71 -5.52 -3.54 1.29
N PHE A 72 -5.56 -4.79 0.80
CA PHE A 72 -4.44 -5.74 0.83
C PHE A 72 -3.17 -5.25 0.11
N PHE A 73 -3.30 -4.39 -0.90
CA PHE A 73 -2.14 -3.88 -1.66
C PHE A 73 -1.18 -3.03 -0.81
N PHE A 74 -1.56 -2.62 0.40
CA PHE A 74 -0.63 -2.00 1.34
C PHE A 74 0.58 -2.90 1.68
N PHE A 75 0.43 -4.23 1.61
CA PHE A 75 1.54 -5.17 1.81
C PHE A 75 2.65 -4.98 0.77
N LEU A 76 2.30 -4.61 -0.47
CA LEU A 76 3.29 -4.32 -1.51
C LEU A 76 4.09 -3.06 -1.17
N VAL A 77 3.42 -2.02 -0.66
CA VAL A 77 4.08 -0.80 -0.20
C VAL A 77 4.99 -1.10 0.98
N LEU A 78 4.52 -1.90 1.94
CA LEU A 78 5.33 -2.32 3.09
C LEU A 78 6.54 -3.14 2.67
N PHE A 79 6.36 -4.07 1.74
CA PHE A 79 7.44 -4.88 1.18
C PHE A 79 8.46 -4.02 0.43
N SER A 80 8.01 -3.10 -0.43
CA SER A 80 8.87 -2.18 -1.18
C SER A 80 9.70 -1.31 -0.24
N ILE A 81 9.09 -0.67 0.77
CA ILE A 81 9.82 0.14 1.76
C ILE A 81 10.86 -0.70 2.52
N THR A 82 10.50 -1.93 2.90
CA THR A 82 11.38 -2.83 3.64
C THR A 82 12.57 -3.27 2.79
N LEU A 83 12.31 -3.68 1.55
CA LEU A 83 13.34 -4.08 0.59
C LEU A 83 14.28 -2.91 0.29
N ASP A 84 13.74 -1.73 -0.02
CA ASP A 84 14.52 -0.53 -0.32
C ASP A 84 15.39 -0.11 0.88
N TYR A 85 14.87 -0.24 2.11
CA TYR A 85 15.64 0.03 3.33
C TYR A 85 16.83 -0.92 3.48
N PHE A 86 16.62 -2.23 3.33
CA PHE A 86 17.69 -3.22 3.46
C PHE A 86 18.73 -3.11 2.34
N VAL A 87 18.28 -2.92 1.10
CA VAL A 87 19.20 -2.74 -0.03
C VAL A 87 19.98 -1.43 0.11
N GLY A 88 19.34 -0.35 0.54
CA GLY A 88 20.02 0.90 0.88
C GLY A 88 21.10 0.72 1.95
N LYS A 89 20.81 -0.07 2.99
CA LYS A 89 21.79 -0.42 4.03
C LYS A 89 22.95 -1.26 3.46
N TRP A 90 22.69 -2.22 2.58
CA TRP A 90 23.74 -3.00 1.92
C TRP A 90 24.60 -2.17 0.97
N ILE A 91 24.00 -1.23 0.24
CA ILE A 91 24.72 -0.27 -0.61
C ILE A 91 25.65 0.59 0.23
N TYR A 92 25.20 1.06 1.40
CA TYR A 92 26.01 1.88 2.31
C TYR A 92 27.24 1.13 2.84
N HIS A 93 27.11 -0.16 3.17
CA HIS A 93 28.21 -0.97 3.70
C HIS A 93 29.14 -1.56 2.62
N SER A 94 28.72 -1.56 1.35
CA SER A 94 29.51 -2.13 0.26
C SER A 94 30.66 -1.21 -0.15
N LYS A 95 31.90 -1.70 -0.07
CA LYS A 95 33.10 -1.00 -0.56
C LYS A 95 33.31 -1.14 -2.07
N ASN A 96 32.68 -2.14 -2.70
CA ASN A 96 32.83 -2.39 -4.14
C ASN A 96 31.83 -1.54 -4.95
N PRO A 97 32.30 -0.69 -5.88
CA PRO A 97 31.44 0.19 -6.67
C PRO A 97 30.52 -0.57 -7.64
N LEU A 98 30.95 -1.70 -8.20
CA LEU A 98 30.12 -2.53 -9.08
C LEU A 98 28.95 -3.16 -8.32
N LYS A 99 29.23 -3.72 -7.12
CA LYS A 99 28.17 -4.29 -6.27
C LYS A 99 27.11 -3.25 -5.89
N ARG A 100 27.52 -2.01 -5.58
CA ARG A 100 26.58 -0.91 -5.29
C ARG A 100 25.69 -0.59 -6.48
N LYS A 101 26.26 -0.52 -7.69
CA LYS A 101 25.49 -0.28 -8.93
C LYS A 101 24.51 -1.41 -9.23
N LEU A 102 24.92 -2.67 -9.07
CA LEU A 102 24.05 -3.82 -9.28
C LEU A 102 22.89 -3.86 -8.28
N LEU A 103 23.16 -3.60 -6.99
CA LEU A 103 22.11 -3.52 -5.96
C LEU A 103 21.10 -2.40 -6.27
N LEU A 104 21.59 -1.22 -6.64
CA LEU A 104 20.73 -0.10 -7.03
C LEU A 104 19.89 -0.44 -8.27
N ALA A 105 20.53 -0.99 -9.31
CA ALA A 105 19.85 -1.39 -10.54
C ALA A 105 18.77 -2.45 -10.27
N SER A 106 19.04 -3.44 -9.42
CA SER A 106 18.06 -4.45 -9.04
C SER A 106 16.84 -3.86 -8.32
N THR A 107 17.06 -2.86 -7.45
CA THR A 107 15.98 -2.19 -6.72
C THR A 107 15.09 -1.38 -7.67
N ILE A 108 15.72 -0.61 -8.56
CA ILE A 108 15.03 0.16 -9.60
C ILE A 108 14.23 -0.77 -10.50
N LEU A 109 14.83 -1.88 -10.94
CA LEU A 109 14.17 -2.87 -11.78
C LEU A 109 12.94 -3.46 -11.09
N ILE A 110 13.05 -3.88 -9.83
CA ILE A 110 11.92 -4.41 -9.06
C ILE A 110 10.79 -3.38 -8.96
N ASN A 111 11.09 -2.13 -8.56
CA ASN A 111 10.08 -1.09 -8.42
C ASN A 111 9.43 -0.74 -9.78
N LEU A 112 10.19 -0.71 -10.88
CA LEU A 112 9.64 -0.52 -12.22
C LEU A 112 8.78 -1.70 -12.67
N THR A 113 9.18 -2.93 -12.39
CA THR A 113 8.39 -4.12 -12.71
C THR A 113 7.06 -4.11 -11.97
N VAL A 114 7.06 -3.78 -10.67
CA VAL A 114 5.83 -3.63 -9.88
C VAL A 114 4.96 -2.53 -10.49
N LEU A 115 5.52 -1.36 -10.79
CA LEU A 115 4.79 -0.28 -11.43
C LEU A 115 4.20 -0.70 -12.79
N ALA A 116 5.00 -1.39 -13.61
CA ALA A 116 4.58 -1.86 -14.93
C ALA A 116 3.44 -2.87 -14.84
N TYR A 117 3.53 -3.81 -13.89
CA TYR A 117 2.50 -4.80 -13.61
C TYR A 117 1.18 -4.12 -13.22
N PHE A 118 1.19 -3.17 -12.30
CA PHE A 118 -0.06 -2.52 -11.87
C PHE A 118 -0.63 -1.57 -12.92
N LYS A 119 0.22 -0.80 -13.62
CA LYS A 119 -0.23 0.29 -14.49
C LYS A 119 -0.48 -0.12 -15.94
N TYR A 120 0.30 -1.07 -16.47
CA TYR A 120 0.33 -1.36 -17.91
C TYR A 120 -0.06 -2.80 -18.27
N SER A 121 -0.37 -3.68 -17.30
CA SER A 121 -0.76 -5.06 -17.62
C SER A 121 -1.92 -5.11 -18.61
N TYR A 122 -3.00 -4.36 -18.39
CA TYR A 122 -4.14 -4.33 -19.31
C TYR A 122 -3.74 -3.92 -20.72
N PHE A 123 -3.09 -2.76 -20.86
CA PHE A 123 -2.62 -2.27 -22.16
C PHE A 123 -1.67 -3.25 -22.86
N PHE A 124 -0.80 -3.92 -22.10
CA PHE A 124 0.17 -4.86 -22.64
C PHE A 124 -0.50 -6.13 -23.18
N PHE A 125 -1.39 -6.74 -22.40
CA PHE A 125 -2.14 -7.93 -22.82
C PHE A 125 -3.14 -7.61 -23.94
N ASP A 126 -3.81 -6.45 -23.89
CA ASP A 126 -4.70 -6.00 -24.97
C ASP A 126 -3.94 -5.81 -26.30
N SER A 127 -2.74 -5.22 -26.24
CA SER A 127 -1.89 -5.04 -27.43
C SER A 127 -1.37 -6.37 -27.99
N LEU A 128 -1.01 -7.32 -27.12
CA LEU A 128 -0.59 -8.66 -27.55
C LEU A 128 -1.74 -9.46 -28.15
N ASN A 129 -2.92 -9.42 -27.52
CA ASN A 129 -4.12 -10.07 -28.02
C ASN A 129 -4.50 -9.52 -29.39
N PHE A 130 -4.41 -8.21 -29.59
CA PHE A 130 -4.65 -7.56 -30.88
C PHE A 130 -3.63 -7.96 -31.96
N LEU A 131 -2.35 -8.10 -31.61
CA LEU A 131 -1.28 -8.41 -32.57
C LEU A 131 -1.18 -9.90 -32.92
N LEU A 132 -1.53 -10.79 -31.99
CA LEU A 132 -1.35 -12.23 -32.11
C LEU A 132 -2.68 -12.99 -32.31
N ASP A 133 -3.81 -12.27 -32.35
CA ASP A 133 -5.17 -12.83 -32.38
C ASP A 133 -5.37 -13.90 -31.29
N THR A 134 -4.94 -13.56 -30.07
CA THR A 134 -4.97 -14.42 -28.88
C THR A 134 -5.95 -13.88 -27.84
N ASP A 135 -6.41 -14.73 -26.92
CA ASP A 135 -7.34 -14.35 -25.82
C ASP A 135 -6.65 -14.54 -24.46
N PHE A 136 -5.51 -13.88 -24.25
CA PHE A 136 -4.85 -13.86 -22.95
C PHE A 136 -5.63 -12.97 -21.99
N LYS A 137 -6.18 -13.57 -20.92
CA LYS A 137 -6.82 -12.82 -19.83
C LYS A 137 -5.78 -12.32 -18.84
N VAL A 138 -5.88 -11.04 -18.46
CA VAL A 138 -5.06 -10.43 -17.41
C VAL A 138 -5.47 -11.01 -16.06
N VAL A 139 -4.74 -12.00 -15.57
CA VAL A 139 -5.00 -12.58 -14.25
C VAL A 139 -4.21 -11.82 -13.19
N ASN A 140 -4.92 -11.23 -12.22
CA ASN A 140 -4.28 -10.61 -11.06
C ASN A 140 -3.83 -11.69 -10.05
N HIS A 141 -2.64 -12.25 -10.26
CA HIS A 141 -2.06 -13.25 -9.35
C HIS A 141 -1.93 -12.76 -7.91
N ALA A 142 -1.73 -11.45 -7.70
CA ALA A 142 -1.69 -10.87 -6.35
C ALA A 142 -3.08 -10.87 -5.68
N ALA A 143 -4.15 -10.59 -6.44
CA ALA A 143 -5.52 -10.70 -5.94
C ALA A 143 -5.93 -12.16 -5.67
N ASN A 144 -5.50 -13.11 -6.52
CA ASN A 144 -5.73 -14.53 -6.28
C ASN A 144 -5.08 -15.01 -4.98
N LEU A 145 -3.84 -14.62 -4.70
CA LEU A 145 -3.16 -14.95 -3.44
C LEU A 145 -3.83 -14.27 -2.23
N ALA A 146 -4.29 -13.03 -2.37
CA ALA A 146 -5.03 -12.34 -1.32
C ALA A 146 -6.35 -13.07 -0.98
N ASN A 147 -7.12 -13.45 -2.00
CA ASN A 147 -8.38 -14.16 -1.85
C ASN A 147 -8.20 -15.55 -1.25
N LEU A 148 -7.14 -16.28 -1.63
CA LEU A 148 -6.82 -17.61 -1.08
C LEU A 148 -6.33 -17.56 0.37
N SER A 149 -5.55 -16.54 0.74
CA SER A 149 -4.90 -16.48 2.07
C SER A 149 -5.78 -15.84 3.16
N LEU A 150 -6.74 -14.98 2.78
CA LEU A 150 -7.52 -14.18 3.74
C LEU A 150 -9.04 -14.27 3.54
N GLY A 151 -9.52 -15.09 2.60
CA GLY A 151 -10.96 -15.23 2.32
C GLY A 151 -11.61 -13.92 1.82
N THR A 152 -10.82 -13.01 1.28
CA THR A 152 -11.29 -11.72 0.77
C THR A 152 -11.96 -11.90 -0.60
N HIS A 153 -12.88 -10.99 -0.95
CA HIS A 153 -13.51 -10.93 -2.27
C HIS A 153 -12.94 -9.75 -3.07
N PHE A 154 -11.64 -9.79 -3.41
CA PHE A 154 -11.10 -8.84 -4.38
C PHE A 154 -11.47 -9.31 -5.80
N ASP A 155 -11.91 -8.38 -6.65
CA ASP A 155 -12.17 -8.65 -8.06
C ASP A 155 -10.86 -9.09 -8.73
N ILE A 156 -10.77 -10.37 -9.12
CA ILE A 156 -9.58 -10.97 -9.75
C ILE A 156 -9.43 -10.47 -11.19
N ASP A 157 -10.54 -10.08 -11.81
CA ASP A 157 -10.64 -9.62 -13.19
C ASP A 157 -10.32 -8.13 -13.35
N ARG A 158 -10.21 -7.39 -12.23
CA ARG A 158 -9.83 -5.96 -12.20
C ARG A 158 -8.69 -5.73 -11.22
N ILE A 159 -7.49 -5.40 -11.73
CA ILE A 159 -6.39 -4.87 -10.93
C ILE A 159 -6.86 -3.52 -10.39
N LEU A 160 -7.41 -3.54 -9.18
CA LEU A 160 -7.62 -2.33 -8.39
C LEU A 160 -6.26 -1.70 -8.17
N LEU A 161 -6.02 -0.59 -8.86
CA LEU A 161 -4.84 0.23 -8.63
C LEU A 161 -4.85 0.65 -7.16
N PRO A 162 -3.77 0.44 -6.38
CA PRO A 162 -3.61 1.15 -5.13
C PRO A 162 -3.59 2.63 -5.49
N VAL A 163 -4.72 3.31 -5.27
CA VAL A 163 -4.92 4.70 -5.63
C VAL A 163 -3.84 5.57 -5.00
N GLY A 164 -3.22 6.39 -5.85
CA GLY A 164 -2.75 7.71 -5.48
C GLY A 164 -3.87 8.70 -5.76
#